data_AF-S4NHA2-F1
#
_entry.id   AF-S4NHA2-F1
#
_cell.length_a   1.000
_cell.length_b   1.000
_cell.length_c   1.000
_cell.angle_alpha   90.00
_cell.angle_beta   90.00
_cell.angle_gamma   90.00
#
_symmetry.space_group_name_H-M   'P 1'
#
loop_
_entity.id
_entity.type
_entity.pdbx_description
1 polymer ?
#
loop_
_entity_poly.entity_id
_entity_poly.type
_entity_poly.pdbx_seq_one_letter_code
_entity_poly.pdbx_strand_id
1 'polypeptide(L)'
;MGYTENVDIWSVGCIMGEMIRGGVLFPGTDHIDQWNKIIEQLGTPSAAFMARLQPTVRNYVENRPRYAGYSFERLFPDILFPSDSSEHNRLKASQARDLLS
;
A
#
# COMPACT_ATOMS: atom_id res chain seq x y z
N MET A 1 -20.93 5.21 3.52
CA MET A 1 -19.47 5.22 3.28
C MET A 1 -19.01 6.64 3.54
N GLY A 2 -18.33 6.90 4.65
CA GLY A 2 -17.82 8.25 4.96
C GLY A 2 -16.30 8.21 4.85
N TYR A 3 -15.73 9.07 4.03
CA TYR A 3 -14.32 9.40 4.10
C TYR A 3 -14.13 10.41 5.23
N THR A 4 -13.01 10.29 5.92
CA THR A 4 -12.53 11.25 6.91
C THR A 4 -11.23 11.85 6.41
N GLU A 5 -10.71 12.86 7.09
CA GLU A 5 -9.47 13.59 6.73
C GLU A 5 -8.27 12.67 6.49
N ASN A 6 -8.23 11.50 7.14
CA ASN A 6 -7.19 10.49 6.92
C ASN A 6 -7.18 9.87 5.51
N VAL A 7 -8.18 10.13 4.66
CA VAL A 7 -8.14 9.70 3.25
C VAL A 7 -6.96 10.34 2.51
N ASP A 8 -6.53 11.54 2.93
CA ASP A 8 -5.39 12.23 2.32
C ASP A 8 -4.06 11.55 2.66
N ILE A 9 -3.97 10.90 3.82
CA ILE A 9 -2.78 10.14 4.24
C ILE A 9 -2.52 8.96 3.30
N TRP A 10 -3.58 8.33 2.76
CA TRP A 10 -3.43 7.30 1.73
C TRP A 10 -2.70 7.84 0.49
N SER A 11 -3.13 9.01 0.00
CA SER A 11 -2.52 9.67 -1.15
C SER A 11 -1.05 10.04 -0.88
N VAL A 12 -0.75 10.55 0.32
CA VAL A 12 0.63 10.85 0.74
C VAL A 12 1.49 9.59 0.79
N GLY A 13 0.95 8.48 1.32
CA GLY A 13 1.64 7.19 1.35
C GLY A 13 1.99 6.66 -0.04
N CYS A 14 1.07 6.79 -1.00
CA CYS A 14 1.34 6.47 -2.40
C CYS A 14 2.49 7.30 -2.97
N ILE A 15 2.46 8.62 -2.82
CA ILE A 15 3.52 9.52 -3.31
C ILE A 15 4.86 9.19 -2.64
N MET A 16 4.87 8.96 -1.33
CA MET A 16 6.07 8.57 -0.60
C MET A 16 6.64 7.23 -1.09
N GLY A 17 5.79 6.23 -1.31
CA GLY A 17 6.20 4.95 -1.87
C GLY A 17 6.76 5.08 -3.29
N GLU A 18 6.18 5.95 -4.13
CA GLU A 18 6.67 6.25 -5.47
C GLU A 18 8.04 6.93 -5.46
N MET A 19 8.27 7.87 -4.53
CA MET A 19 9.59 8.50 -4.36
C MET A 19 10.68 7.48 -4.02
N ILE A 20 10.35 6.44 -3.24
CA ILE A 20 11.30 5.39 -2.86
C ILE A 20 11.50 4.38 -4.01
N ARG A 21 10.43 4.00 -4.73
CA ARG A 21 10.49 2.97 -5.77
C ARG A 21 10.85 3.49 -7.16
N GLY A 22 10.74 4.80 -7.39
CA GLY A 22 10.97 5.44 -8.68
C GLY A 22 9.86 5.21 -9.71
N GLY A 23 8.71 4.68 -9.32
CA GLY A 23 7.59 4.39 -10.22
C GLY A 23 6.27 4.23 -9.48
N VAL A 24 5.16 4.37 -10.21
CA VAL A 24 3.79 4.39 -9.67
C VAL A 24 3.54 3.18 -8.76
N LEU A 25 3.09 3.43 -7.52
CA LEU A 25 3.02 2.38 -6.49
C LEU A 25 1.92 1.36 -6.82
N PHE A 26 0.79 1.84 -7.33
CA PHE A 26 -0.36 1.02 -7.74
C PHE A 26 -0.81 1.45 -9.13
N PRO A 27 -0.17 0.96 -10.21
CA PRO A 27 -0.48 1.37 -11.58
C PRO A 27 -1.69 0.62 -12.12
N GLY A 28 -2.90 1.11 -11.83
CA GLY A 28 -4.16 0.57 -12.35
C GLY A 28 -4.61 1.26 -13.64
N THR A 29 -5.11 0.49 -14.60
CA THR A 29 -5.68 1.05 -15.84
C THR A 29 -7.15 1.48 -15.71
N ASP A 30 -7.85 0.97 -14.71
CA ASP A 30 -9.22 1.32 -14.32
C ASP A 30 -9.44 1.05 -12.82
N HIS A 31 -10.66 1.27 -12.30
CA HIS A 31 -10.97 1.07 -10.87
C HIS A 31 -10.83 -0.38 -10.40
N ILE A 32 -11.02 -1.35 -11.29
CA ILE A 32 -10.93 -2.78 -10.99
C ILE A 32 -9.47 -3.18 -10.91
N ASP A 33 -8.68 -2.79 -11.91
CA ASP A 33 -7.25 -3.08 -11.95
C ASP A 33 -6.53 -2.37 -10.80
N GLN A 34 -6.88 -1.10 -10.52
CA GLN A 34 -6.37 -0.35 -9.37
C GLN A 34 -6.57 -1.11 -8.06
N TRP A 35 -7.77 -1.65 -7.84
CA TRP A 35 -8.05 -2.48 -6.67
C TRP A 35 -7.17 -3.72 -6.62
N ASN A 36 -7.02 -4.44 -7.74
CA ASN A 36 -6.17 -5.63 -7.82
C ASN A 36 -4.71 -5.29 -7.47
N LYS A 37 -4.15 -4.21 -8.01
CA LYS A 37 -2.78 -3.76 -7.70
C LYS A 37 -2.57 -3.48 -6.21
N ILE A 38 -3.59 -2.95 -5.54
CA ILE A 38 -3.55 -2.67 -4.11
C ILE A 38 -3.53 -3.98 -3.31
N ILE A 39 -4.49 -4.88 -3.54
CA ILE A 39 -4.61 -6.11 -2.74
C ILE A 39 -3.50 -7.12 -3.03
N GLU A 40 -2.94 -7.14 -4.23
CA GLU A 40 -1.79 -7.98 -4.57
C GLU A 40 -0.54 -7.60 -3.76
N GLN A 41 -0.41 -6.31 -3.39
CA GLN A 41 0.73 -5.82 -2.61
C GLN A 41 0.46 -5.78 -1.11
N LEU A 42 -0.69 -5.27 -0.68
CA LEU A 42 -1.03 -5.07 0.74
C LEU A 42 -1.86 -6.21 1.35
N GLY A 43 -2.32 -7.13 0.51
CA GLY A 43 -3.18 -8.24 0.93
C GLY A 43 -4.67 -7.92 0.83
N THR A 44 -5.48 -8.97 0.91
CA THR A 44 -6.94 -8.83 0.90
C THR A 44 -7.44 -8.27 2.24
N PRO A 45 -8.24 -7.19 2.25
CA PRO A 45 -8.76 -6.60 3.48
C PRO A 45 -9.60 -7.56 4.33
N SER A 46 -9.73 -7.24 5.62
CA SER A 46 -10.49 -8.03 6.58
C SER A 46 -11.99 -8.10 6.23
N ALA A 47 -12.67 -9.14 6.70
CA ALA A 47 -14.11 -9.30 6.49
C ALA A 47 -14.91 -8.11 7.07
N ALA A 48 -14.43 -7.50 8.17
CA ALA A 48 -15.03 -6.31 8.75
C ALA A 48 -14.94 -5.08 7.83
N PHE A 49 -13.83 -4.92 7.09
CA PHE A 49 -13.71 -3.89 6.05
C PHE A 49 -14.68 -4.18 4.90
N MET A 50 -14.70 -5.42 4.40
CA MET A 50 -15.58 -5.81 3.30
C MET A 50 -17.06 -5.59 3.62
N ALA A 51 -17.46 -5.82 4.88
CA ALA A 51 -18.84 -5.61 5.33
C ALA A 51 -19.31 -4.14 5.26
N ARG A 52 -18.38 -3.18 5.19
CA ARG A 52 -18.71 -1.74 5.06
C ARG A 52 -18.93 -1.30 3.61
N LEU A 53 -18.56 -2.13 2.63
CA LEU A 53 -18.70 -1.84 1.21
C LEU A 53 -20.16 -1.93 0.76
N GLN A 54 -20.49 -1.22 -0.32
CA GLN A 54 -21.79 -1.37 -0.98
C GLN A 54 -21.94 -2.81 -1.51
N PRO A 55 -23.14 -3.42 -1.48
CA PRO A 55 -23.34 -4.84 -1.80
C PRO A 55 -22.78 -5.27 -3.16
N THR A 56 -22.92 -4.44 -4.19
CA THR A 56 -22.41 -4.70 -5.54
C THR A 56 -20.87 -4.75 -5.56
N VAL A 57 -20.21 -3.78 -4.94
CA VAL A 57 -18.75 -3.73 -4.82
C VAL A 57 -18.24 -4.87 -3.94
N ARG A 58 -18.92 -5.16 -2.84
CA ARG A 58 -18.58 -6.25 -1.91
C ARG A 58 -18.56 -7.60 -2.63
N ASN A 59 -19.65 -7.95 -3.32
CA ASN A 59 -19.74 -9.20 -4.08
C ASN A 59 -18.63 -9.29 -5.12
N TYR A 60 -18.27 -8.18 -5.75
CA TYR A 60 -17.20 -8.16 -6.73
C TYR A 60 -15.83 -8.46 -6.10
N VAL A 61 -15.47 -7.79 -5.01
CA VAL A 61 -14.15 -7.93 -4.38
C VAL A 61 -13.99 -9.24 -3.60
N GLU A 62 -15.07 -9.79 -3.03
CA GLU A 62 -15.04 -11.09 -2.32
C GLU A 62 -14.82 -12.28 -3.26
N ASN A 63 -15.17 -12.13 -4.54
CA ASN A 63 -14.94 -13.15 -5.58
C ASN A 63 -13.54 -13.09 -6.21
N ARG A 64 -12.66 -12.21 -5.73
CA ARG A 64 -11.27 -12.11 -6.20
C ARG A 64 -10.34 -13.05 -5.42
N PRO A 65 -9.21 -13.47 -6.01
CA PRO A 65 -8.21 -14.24 -5.29
C PRO A 65 -7.80 -13.56 -3.99
N ARG A 66 -7.62 -14.36 -2.94
CA ARG A 66 -7.09 -13.85 -1.67
C ARG A 66 -5.59 -13.75 -1.72
N TYR A 67 -5.07 -12.60 -1.32
CA TYR A 67 -3.64 -12.31 -1.25
C TYR A 67 -3.25 -12.08 0.21
N ALA A 68 -2.10 -12.63 0.60
CA ALA A 68 -1.51 -12.37 1.91
C ALA A 68 -0.87 -10.98 2.01
N GLY A 69 -0.52 -10.38 0.86
CA GLY A 69 0.30 -9.18 0.79
C GLY A 69 1.79 -9.49 1.01
N TYR A 70 2.60 -8.45 0.91
CA TYR A 70 4.02 -8.48 1.23
C TYR A 70 4.30 -7.61 2.45
N SER A 71 5.34 -7.94 3.20
CA SER A 71 5.81 -7.06 4.28
C SER A 71 6.43 -5.78 3.70
N PHE A 72 6.44 -4.70 4.48
CA PHE A 72 6.99 -3.41 4.03
C PHE A 72 8.50 -3.46 3.75
N GLU A 73 9.24 -4.36 4.40
CA GLU A 73 10.65 -4.63 4.08
C GLU A 73 10.82 -5.24 2.70
N ARG A 74 9.84 -6.04 2.24
CA ARG A 74 9.85 -6.61 0.89
C ARG A 74 9.35 -5.62 -0.15
N LEU A 75 8.36 -4.78 0.18
CA LEU A 75 7.85 -3.73 -0.70
C LEU A 75 8.86 -2.59 -0.89
N PHE A 76 9.60 -2.27 0.17
CA PHE A 76 10.58 -1.19 0.22
C PHE A 76 11.91 -1.70 0.81
N PRO A 77 12.69 -2.51 0.06
CA PRO A 77 13.94 -3.09 0.56
C PRO A 77 15.01 -2.03 0.79
N ASP A 78 15.98 -2.33 1.66
CA ASP A 78 17.09 -1.43 2.04
C ASP A 78 17.83 -0.83 0.84
N ILE A 79 17.94 -1.57 -0.26
CA ILE A 79 18.63 -1.12 -1.49
C ILE A 79 17.95 0.07 -2.18
N LEU A 80 16.68 0.36 -1.87
CA LEU A 80 15.98 1.54 -2.38
C LEU A 80 16.27 2.81 -1.57
N PHE A 81 16.95 2.67 -0.43
CA PHE A 81 17.31 3.80 0.42
C PHE A 81 18.78 4.17 0.25
N PRO A 82 19.16 5.44 0.49
CA PRO A 82 20.55 5.88 0.39
C PRO A 82 21.48 5.04 1.28
N SER A 83 22.48 4.41 0.66
CA SER A 83 23.37 3.43 1.27
C SER A 83 24.74 4.00 1.68
N ASP A 84 24.78 5.23 2.21
CA ASP A 84 26.00 5.76 2.81
C ASP A 84 26.11 5.32 4.27
N SER A 85 27.30 4.86 4.66
CA SER A 85 27.65 4.07 5.85
C SER A 85 27.48 4.76 7.21
N SER A 86 26.73 5.86 7.28
CA SER A 86 26.35 6.46 8.55
C SER A 86 25.17 5.68 9.17
N GLU A 87 25.30 5.31 10.45
CA GLU A 87 24.21 4.71 11.25
C GLU A 87 22.93 5.57 11.20
N HIS A 88 23.08 6.88 11.01
CA HIS A 88 21.98 7.83 10.82
C HIS A 88 21.08 7.45 9.63
N ASN A 89 21.64 7.05 8.49
CA ASN A 89 20.86 6.72 7.30
C ASN A 89 20.09 5.40 7.43
N ARG A 90 20.65 4.41 8.15
CA ARG A 90 19.93 3.14 8.42
C ARG A 90 18.70 3.37 9.30
N LEU A 91 18.82 4.24 10.30
CA LEU A 91 17.69 4.66 11.13
C LEU A 91 16.62 5.40 10.31
N LYS A 92 17.03 6.23 9.34
CA LYS A 92 16.09 6.93 8.44
C LYS A 92 15.32 5.96 7.54
N ALA A 93 15.98 4.91 7.04
CA ALA A 93 15.32 3.90 6.22
C ALA A 93 14.27 3.10 7.01
N SER A 94 14.56 2.72 8.26
CA SER A 94 13.57 2.04 9.11
C SER A 94 12.40 2.97 9.47
N GLN A 95 12.67 4.24 9.79
CA GLN A 95 11.64 5.24 10.09
C GLN A 95 10.73 5.51 8.88
N ALA A 96 11.29 5.56 7.67
CA ALA A 96 10.51 5.74 6.46
C ALA A 96 9.59 4.54 6.17
N ARG A 97 10.05 3.31 6.42
CA ARG A 97 9.23 2.10 6.31
C ARG A 97 8.13 2.04 7.35
N ASP A 98 8.44 2.39 8.59
CA ASP A 98 7.48 2.44 9.71
C ASP A 98 6.34 3.42 9.40
N LEU A 99 6.67 4.61 8.86
CA LEU A 99 5.66 5.59 8.45
C LEU A 99 4.75 5.12 7.31
N LEU A 100 5.22 4.19 6.47
CA LEU A 100 4.44 3.62 5.37
C LEU A 100 3.51 2.47 5.82
N SER A 101 3.77 1.88 6.99
CA SER A 101 3.09 0.66 7.47
C SER A 101 1.75 0.86 8.16
#